data_AF-A0A852SSL3-F1
#
_entry.id   AF-A0A852SSL3-F1
#
_cell.length_a   1.000
_cell.length_b   1.000
_cell.length_c   1.000
_cell.angle_alpha   90.00
_cell.angle_beta   90.00
_cell.angle_gamma   90.00
#
_symmetry.space_group_name_H-M   'P 1'
#
loop_
_entity.id
_entity.type
_entity.pdbx_description
1 polymer ?
#
loop_
_entity_poly.entity_id
_entity_poly.type
_entity_poly.pdbx_seq_one_letter_code
_entity_poly.pdbx_strand_id
1 'polypeptide(L)'
;MGRSVIQQRISIDRQRVVGIVLLCLGVLGTGLGVWSSIARGPGVPISAVVFAAWVVAGVVALTRSRRRRIALEREHGPGAGVQRPVR
;
A
#
# COMPACT_ATOMS: atom_id res chain seq x y z
N MET A 1 10.73 -15.87 22.24
CA MET A 1 11.09 -16.27 20.86
C MET A 1 11.00 -15.04 19.96
N GLY A 2 12.12 -14.37 19.69
CA GLY A 2 12.15 -13.20 18.80
C GLY A 2 11.96 -13.63 17.35
N ARG A 3 11.08 -12.95 16.60
CA ARG A 3 10.97 -13.14 15.15
C ARG A 3 12.31 -12.78 14.50
N SER A 4 12.79 -13.62 13.59
CA SER A 4 13.98 -13.33 12.79
C SER A 4 13.85 -12.01 12.03
N VAL A 5 14.93 -11.22 11.96
CA VAL A 5 14.99 -9.92 11.24
C VAL A 5 14.59 -10.09 9.77
N ILE A 6 14.91 -11.23 9.17
CA ILE A 6 14.52 -11.59 7.80
C ILE A 6 12.99 -11.76 7.72
N GLN A 7 12.38 -12.47 8.68
CA GLN A 7 10.92 -12.63 8.74
C GLN A 7 10.20 -11.30 8.98
N GLN A 8 10.75 -10.42 9.81
CA GLN A 8 10.21 -9.07 9.99
C GLN A 8 10.23 -8.29 8.67
N ARG A 9 11.33 -8.33 7.91
CA ARG A 9 11.41 -7.64 6.63
C ARG A 9 10.45 -8.20 5.58
N ILE A 10 10.32 -9.52 5.49
CA ILE A 10 9.32 -10.18 4.63
C ILE A 10 7.89 -9.72 5.00
N SER A 11 7.59 -9.60 6.29
CA SER A 11 6.26 -9.13 6.72
C SER A 11 5.98 -7.68 6.32
N ILE A 12 7.00 -6.81 6.34
CA ILE A 12 6.90 -5.42 5.89
C ILE A 12 6.71 -5.36 4.37
N ASP A 13 7.47 -6.14 3.60
CA ASP A 13 7.30 -6.19 2.15
C ASP A 13 5.94 -6.75 1.75
N ARG A 14 5.43 -7.77 2.47
CA ARG A 14 4.07 -8.28 2.25
C ARG A 14 3.01 -7.21 2.49
N GLN A 15 3.15 -6.39 3.54
CA GLN A 15 2.25 -5.26 3.76
C GLN A 15 2.35 -4.20 2.67
N ARG A 16 3.55 -3.95 2.15
CA ARG A 16 3.75 -3.03 1.03
C ARG A 16 3.07 -3.53 -0.24
N VAL A 17 3.20 -4.83 -0.55
CA VAL A 17 2.52 -5.49 -1.67
C VAL A 17 1.01 -5.40 -1.51
N VAL A 18 0.46 -5.73 -0.34
CA VAL A 18 -0.98 -5.57 -0.06
C VAL A 18 -1.42 -4.12 -0.23
N GLY A 19 -0.63 -3.15 0.25
CA GLY A 19 -0.88 -1.74 0.05
C GLY A 19 -0.91 -1.33 -1.42
N ILE A 20 0.01 -1.85 -2.25
CA ILE A 20 0.05 -1.61 -3.70
C ILE A 20 -1.16 -2.26 -4.39
N VAL A 21 -1.50 -3.51 -4.05
CA VAL A 21 -2.66 -4.22 -4.62
C VAL A 21 -3.95 -3.46 -4.33
N LEU A 22 -4.12 -3.01 -3.08
CA LEU A 22 -5.21 -2.13 -2.70
C LEU A 22 -5.20 -0.87 -3.57
N LEU A 23 -4.07 -0.15 -3.66
CA LEU A 23 -3.97 1.05 -4.49
C LEU A 23 -4.38 0.81 -5.96
N CYS A 24 -3.94 -0.31 -6.56
CA CYS A 24 -4.33 -0.72 -7.91
C CYS A 24 -5.84 -0.99 -8.05
N LEU A 25 -6.43 -1.72 -7.09
CA LEU A 25 -7.88 -1.95 -7.05
C LEU A 25 -8.65 -0.64 -6.92
N GLY A 26 -8.11 0.33 -6.19
CA GLY A 26 -8.69 1.66 -6.07
C GLY A 26 -8.71 2.44 -7.37
N VAL A 27 -7.57 2.48 -8.07
CA VAL A 27 -7.49 3.13 -9.38
C VAL A 27 -8.46 2.49 -10.37
N LEU A 28 -8.52 1.15 -10.41
CA LEU A 28 -9.47 0.39 -11.24
C LEU A 28 -10.92 0.71 -10.89
N GLY A 29 -11.26 0.70 -9.59
CA GLY A 29 -12.61 0.99 -9.10
C GLY A 29 -13.05 2.42 -9.41
N THR A 30 -12.15 3.41 -9.25
CA THR A 30 -12.44 4.79 -9.65
C THR A 30 -12.64 4.91 -11.16
N GLY A 31 -11.80 4.26 -11.98
CA GLY A 31 -11.94 4.28 -13.44
C GLY A 31 -13.29 3.73 -13.91
N LEU A 32 -13.70 2.58 -13.36
CA LEU A 32 -15.02 2.00 -13.61
C LEU A 32 -16.16 2.91 -13.12
N GLY A 33 -15.99 3.55 -11.96
CA GLY A 33 -16.94 4.52 -11.42
C GLY A 33 -17.15 5.71 -12.36
N VAL A 34 -16.06 6.34 -12.80
CA VAL A 34 -16.09 7.47 -13.75
C VAL A 34 -16.73 7.05 -15.08
N TRP A 35 -16.32 5.90 -15.63
CA TRP A 35 -16.91 5.34 -16.86
C TRP A 35 -18.43 5.15 -16.72
N SER A 36 -18.88 4.58 -15.59
CA SER A 36 -20.31 4.37 -15.33
C SER A 36 -21.10 5.68 -15.22
N SER A 37 -20.50 6.72 -14.64
CA SER A 37 -21.11 8.05 -14.52
C SER A 37 -21.24 8.75 -15.88
N ILE A 38 -20.24 8.61 -16.76
CA ILE A 38 -20.33 9.09 -18.15
C ILE A 38 -21.44 8.34 -18.91
N ALA A 39 -21.55 7.03 -18.69
CA ALA A 39 -22.51 6.19 -19.41
C ALA A 39 -23.98 6.35 -18.93
N ARG A 40 -24.22 6.75 -17.67
CA ARG A 40 -25.57 6.74 -17.06
C ARG A 40 -26.09 8.10 -16.60
N GLY A 41 -25.29 9.17 -16.69
CA GLY A 41 -25.67 10.53 -16.31
C GLY A 41 -25.38 10.88 -14.84
N PRO A 42 -25.55 12.17 -14.45
CA PRO A 42 -25.07 12.71 -13.17
C PRO A 42 -25.96 12.29 -11.98
N GLY A 43 -25.79 11.07 -11.50
CA GLY A 43 -26.14 10.68 -10.13
C GLY A 43 -25.00 11.06 -9.17
N VAL A 44 -25.32 11.26 -7.88
CA VAL A 44 -24.40 11.57 -6.76
C VAL A 44 -22.98 11.02 -7.01
N PRO A 45 -21.89 11.82 -6.87
CA PRO A 45 -20.54 11.38 -7.21
C PRO A 45 -19.98 10.45 -6.13
N ILE A 46 -20.60 9.28 -5.98
CA ILE A 46 -20.11 8.14 -5.20
C ILE A 46 -18.66 7.86 -5.62
N SER A 47 -18.34 8.08 -6.90
CA SER A 47 -16.98 8.05 -7.45
C SER A 47 -15.99 8.98 -6.72
N ALA A 48 -16.39 10.19 -6.31
CA ALA A 48 -15.52 11.13 -5.59
C ALA A 48 -15.28 10.69 -4.14
N VAL A 49 -16.29 10.16 -3.46
CA VAL A 49 -16.15 9.63 -2.08
C VAL A 49 -15.29 8.36 -2.09
N VAL A 50 -15.53 7.46 -3.04
CA VAL A 50 -14.74 6.25 -3.24
C VAL A 50 -13.29 6.60 -3.60
N PHE A 51 -13.08 7.57 -4.49
CA PHE A 51 -11.75 8.05 -4.82
C PHE A 51 -11.01 8.64 -3.61
N ALA A 52 -11.68 9.50 -2.84
CA ALA A 52 -11.10 10.08 -1.62
C ALA A 52 -10.71 8.99 -0.60
N ALA A 53 -11.57 7.99 -0.38
CA ALA A 53 -11.27 6.85 0.49
C ALA A 53 -10.04 6.06 0.01
N TRP A 54 -9.89 5.87 -1.30
CA TRP A 54 -8.75 5.18 -1.90
C TRP A 54 -7.44 5.95 -1.78
N VAL A 55 -7.47 7.27 -2.02
CA VAL A 55 -6.31 8.15 -1.82
C VAL A 55 -5.85 8.09 -0.36
N VAL A 56 -6.78 8.21 0.59
CA VAL A 56 -6.46 8.12 2.02
C VAL A 56 -5.87 6.75 2.37
N ALA A 57 -6.47 5.66 1.89
CA ALA A 57 -5.97 4.31 2.14
C ALA A 57 -4.55 4.10 1.58
N GLY A 58 -4.28 4.58 0.36
CA GLY A 58 -2.96 4.51 -0.26
C GLY A 58 -1.89 5.29 0.51
N VAL A 59 -2.21 6.52 0.92
CA VAL A 59 -1.32 7.38 1.72
C VAL A 59 -1.02 6.75 3.08
N VAL A 60 -2.03 6.20 3.76
CA VAL A 60 -1.87 5.52 5.05
C VAL A 60 -1.00 4.27 4.90
N ALA A 61 -1.20 3.46 3.86
CA ALA A 61 -0.40 2.26 3.61
C ALA A 61 1.09 2.59 3.34
N LEU A 62 1.35 3.62 2.52
CA LEU A 62 2.69 4.11 2.22
C LEU A 62 3.41 4.65 3.45
N THR A 63 2.75 5.53 4.21
CA THR A 63 3.33 6.11 5.43
C THR A 63 3.60 5.05 6.49
N ARG A 64 2.69 4.09 6.69
CA ARG A 64 2.87 3.00 7.65
C ARG A 64 4.02 2.08 7.27
N SER A 65 4.16 1.75 5.98
CA SER A 65 5.28 0.95 5.46
C SER A 65 6.62 1.68 5.64
N ARG A 66 6.67 2.98 5.34
CA ARG A 66 7.88 3.81 5.51
C ARG A 66 8.31 3.91 6.98
N ARG A 67 7.35 4.13 7.89
CA ARG A 67 7.62 4.19 9.34
C ARG A 67 8.16 2.86 9.88
N ARG A 68 7.58 1.73 9.47
CA ARG A 68 8.05 0.39 9.88
C ARG A 68 9.45 0.09 9.39
N ARG A 69 9.79 0.49 8.16
CA ARG A 69 11.13 0.33 7.61
C ARG A 69 12.17 1.17 8.36
N ILE A 70 11.85 2.44 8.65
CA ILE A 70 12.73 3.33 9.42
C ILE A 70 12.96 2.78 10.84
N ALA A 71 11.92 2.26 11.50
CA ALA A 71 12.06 1.65 12.83
C ALA A 71 12.99 0.44 12.80
N LEU A 72 12.82 -0.44 11.79
CA LEU A 72 13.66 -1.63 11.64
C LEU A 72 15.12 -1.28 11.34
N GLU A 73 15.37 -0.27 10.50
CA GLU A 73 16.72 0.23 10.20
C GLU A 73 17.37 0.95 11.40
N ARG A 74 16.58 1.59 12.28
CA ARG A 74 17.08 2.18 13.53
C ARG A 74 17.50 1.13 14.56
N GLU A 75 16.77 0.02 14.65
CA GLU A 75 17.05 -1.04 15.64
C GLU A 75 18.19 -1.97 15.21
N HIS A 76 18.32 -2.28 13.91
CA HIS A 76 19.20 -3.34 13.42
C HIS A 76 20.29 -2.86 12.45
N GLY A 77 20.33 -1.56 12.16
CA GLY A 77 21.27 -0.94 11.24
C GLY A 77 20.72 -0.77 9.82
N PRO A 78 21.36 0.10 9.00
CA PRO A 78 20.92 0.40 7.65
C PRO A 78 20.92 -0.86 6.77
N GLY A 79 19.79 -1.14 6.11
CA GLY A 79 19.65 -2.31 5.25
C GLY A 79 19.42 -3.64 6.00
N ALA A 80 19.05 -3.60 7.27
CA ALA A 80 18.72 -4.80 8.04
C ALA A 80 17.68 -5.69 7.33
N GLY A 81 17.98 -6.99 7.25
CA GLY A 81 17.13 -8.00 6.60
C GLY A 81 17.15 -8.00 5.06
N VAL A 82 18.07 -7.28 4.41
CA VAL A 82 18.30 -7.40 2.96
C VAL A 82 18.96 -8.74 2.65
N GLN A 83 18.25 -9.63 1.97
CA GLN A 83 18.88 -10.77 1.30
C GLN A 83 19.52 -10.29 0.01
N ARG A 84 20.85 -10.39 -0.08
CA ARG A 84 21.56 -10.23 -1.35
C ARG A 84 21.46 -11.58 -2.08
N PRO A 85 21.00 -11.60 -3.35
CA PRO A 85 21.05 -12.83 -4.13
C PRO A 85 22.51 -13.28 -4.25
N VAL A 86 22.78 -14.54 -3.92
CA VAL A 86 24.06 -15.17 -4.21
C VAL A 86 24.06 -15.42 -5.72
N ARG A 87 24.98 -14.77 -6.43
CA ARG A 87 25.24 -15.03 -7.86
C ARG A 87 26.36 -16.04 -7.99
#